data_AF-A0A6I5NMA3-F1
#
_entry.id   AF-A0A6I5NMA3-F1
#
_cell.length_a   1.000
_cell.length_b   1.000
_cell.length_c   1.000
_cell.angle_alpha   90.00
_cell.angle_beta   90.00
_cell.angle_gamma   90.00
#
_symmetry.space_group_name_H-M   'P 1'
#
loop_
_entity.id
_entity.type
_entity.pdbx_description
1 polymer ?
#
loop_
_entity_poly.entity_id
_entity_poly.type
_entity_poly.pdbx_seq_one_letter_code
_entity_poly.pdbx_strand_id
1 'polypeptide(L)'
;MDRYLTHSFVALTWAEAVRLARLEGLPPDNIRHTPDVELLHRTDWWAWWSDEVLTMALGLPESVRSQELSSDAEALITDVWASESLAPTCGWQALAPVRRIVRQEPLSMSRLLSDYQIETRERLTVELQTGELSVRYQLWQSLPDGYLCDISFDLPATDS
;
A
#
# COMPACT_ATOMS: atom_id res chain seq x y z
N MET A 1 6.48 6.80 -18.62
CA MET A 1 7.52 7.60 -17.92
C MET A 1 8.56 6.64 -17.40
N ASP A 2 9.78 7.10 -17.10
CA ASP A 2 10.80 6.24 -16.48
C ASP A 2 10.77 6.39 -14.96
N ARG A 3 10.97 5.28 -14.25
CA ARG A 3 11.17 5.25 -12.80
C ARG A 3 12.55 4.70 -12.48
N TYR A 4 13.29 5.44 -11.66
CA TYR A 4 14.59 5.06 -11.14
C TYR A 4 14.48 4.97 -9.62
N LEU A 5 14.81 3.83 -9.02
CA LEU A 5 14.58 3.64 -7.59
C LEU A 5 15.70 2.83 -6.92
N THR A 6 15.84 3.08 -5.62
CA THR A 6 16.56 2.23 -4.68
C THR A 6 15.57 1.71 -3.63
N HIS A 7 16.07 1.15 -2.53
CA HIS A 7 15.19 0.82 -1.40
C HIS A 7 14.72 2.06 -0.63
N SER A 8 15.38 3.22 -0.79
CA SER A 8 15.15 4.41 0.02
C SER A 8 14.44 5.55 -0.71
N PHE A 9 14.56 5.62 -2.04
CA PHE A 9 14.03 6.73 -2.83
C PHE A 9 13.58 6.30 -4.22
N VAL A 10 12.83 7.20 -4.86
CA VAL A 10 12.44 7.11 -6.26
C VAL A 10 12.67 8.44 -6.99
N ALA A 11 13.02 8.37 -8.26
CA ALA A 11 13.28 9.52 -9.12
C ALA A 11 12.75 9.26 -10.54
N LEU A 12 12.43 10.34 -11.24
CA LEU A 12 11.90 10.30 -12.61
C LEU A 12 12.96 10.50 -13.70
N THR A 13 14.18 10.83 -13.29
CA THR A 13 15.31 11.02 -14.21
C THR A 13 16.56 10.36 -13.64
N TRP A 14 17.40 9.84 -14.52
CA TRP A 14 18.69 9.26 -14.13
C TRP A 14 19.57 10.25 -13.37
N ALA A 15 19.64 11.50 -13.81
CA ALA A 15 20.46 12.54 -13.17
C ALA A 15 20.05 12.76 -11.71
N GLU A 16 18.74 12.80 -11.46
CA GLU A 16 18.21 12.97 -10.10
C GLU A 16 18.43 11.71 -9.25
N ALA A 17 18.25 10.52 -9.81
CA ALA A 17 18.53 9.27 -9.12
C ALA A 17 20.00 9.17 -8.67
N VAL A 18 20.94 9.57 -9.53
CA VAL A 18 22.38 9.62 -9.20
C VAL A 18 22.67 10.66 -8.12
N ARG A 19 21.99 11.82 -8.17
CA ARG A 19 22.14 12.85 -7.13
C ARG A 19 21.68 12.34 -5.76
N LEU A 20 20.52 11.68 -5.70
CA LEU A 20 19.98 11.07 -4.48
C LEU A 20 20.87 9.93 -3.96
N ALA A 21 21.31 9.03 -4.84
CA ALA A 21 22.23 7.94 -4.46
C ALA A 21 23.52 8.48 -3.82
N ARG A 22 24.10 9.56 -4.37
CA ARG A 22 25.28 10.21 -3.77
C ARG A 22 25.02 10.79 -2.39
N LEU A 23 23.82 11.36 -2.15
CA LEU A 23 23.45 11.88 -0.83
C LEU A 23 23.33 10.75 0.21
N GLU A 24 22.89 9.57 -0.20
CA GLU A 24 22.80 8.38 0.64
C GLU A 24 24.10 7.57 0.73
N GLY A 25 25.16 8.00 0.04
CA GLY A 25 26.42 7.25 -0.02
C GLY A 25 26.31 5.91 -0.78
N LEU A 26 25.31 5.75 -1.64
CA LEU A 26 25.08 4.56 -2.44
C LEU A 26 25.74 4.68 -3.82
N PRO A 27 26.33 3.59 -4.36
CA PRO A 27 26.83 3.57 -5.73
C PRO A 27 25.67 3.61 -6.74
N PRO A 28 25.85 4.24 -7.92
CA PRO A 28 24.81 4.30 -8.95
C PRO A 28 24.31 2.93 -9.44
N ASP A 29 25.15 1.89 -9.36
CA ASP A 29 24.80 0.52 -9.76
C ASP A 29 23.66 -0.09 -8.92
N ASN A 30 23.34 0.52 -7.77
CA ASN A 30 22.20 0.12 -6.93
C ASN A 30 20.87 0.69 -7.41
N ILE A 31 20.88 1.62 -8.39
CA ILE A 31 19.67 2.24 -8.93
C ILE A 31 19.05 1.29 -9.95
N ARG A 32 17.83 0.83 -9.65
CA ARG A 32 17.03 0.04 -10.59
C ARG A 32 16.26 0.96 -11.51
N HIS A 33 16.25 0.63 -12.80
CA HIS A 33 15.49 1.35 -13.82
C HIS A 33 14.28 0.53 -14.26
N THR A 34 13.11 1.16 -14.26
CA THR A 34 11.87 0.61 -14.81
C THR A 34 11.33 1.60 -15.85
N PRO A 35 11.42 1.28 -17.16
CA PRO A 35 10.86 2.13 -18.21
C PRO A 35 9.33 1.97 -18.30
N ASP A 36 8.69 2.91 -18.98
CA ASP A 36 7.27 2.82 -19.41
C ASP A 36 6.25 2.60 -18.29
N VAL A 37 6.50 3.19 -17.12
CA VAL A 37 5.56 3.22 -15.99
C VAL A 37 4.93 4.59 -15.82
N GLU A 38 3.73 4.62 -15.23
CA GLU A 38 3.00 5.83 -14.90
C GLU A 38 2.78 5.92 -13.38
N LEU A 39 2.90 7.14 -12.84
CA LEU A 39 2.52 7.41 -11.46
C LEU A 39 0.99 7.47 -11.37
N LEU A 40 0.38 6.49 -10.71
CA LEU A 40 -1.06 6.42 -10.53
C LEU A 40 -1.51 7.30 -9.36
N HIS A 41 -0.86 7.19 -8.22
CA HIS A 41 -1.16 7.98 -7.02
C HIS A 41 0.12 8.25 -6.22
N ARG A 42 0.14 9.34 -5.45
CA ARG A 42 1.18 9.58 -4.45
C ARG A 42 0.58 10.22 -3.20
N THR A 43 1.11 9.81 -2.06
CA THR A 43 1.02 10.55 -0.80
C THR A 43 2.38 11.22 -0.54
N ASP A 44 2.54 11.81 0.64
CA ASP A 44 3.85 12.30 1.06
C ASP A 44 4.85 11.15 1.29
N TRP A 45 4.38 9.92 1.54
CA TRP A 45 5.19 8.84 2.08
C TRP A 45 5.36 7.68 1.09
N TRP A 46 4.34 7.38 0.28
CA TRP A 46 4.36 6.31 -0.70
C TRP A 46 3.78 6.74 -2.06
N ALA A 47 4.18 6.03 -3.11
CA ALA A 47 3.76 6.25 -4.47
C ALA A 47 3.36 4.93 -5.11
N TRP A 48 2.22 4.91 -5.80
CA TRP A 48 1.71 3.75 -6.52
C TRP A 48 1.84 3.95 -8.03
N TRP A 49 2.31 2.90 -8.69
CA TRP A 49 2.71 2.91 -10.09
C TRP A 49 1.90 1.91 -10.92
N SER A 50 1.82 2.15 -12.23
CA SER A 50 1.05 1.34 -13.17
C SER A 50 1.52 -0.12 -13.33
N ASP A 51 2.69 -0.47 -12.79
CA ASP A 51 3.21 -1.82 -12.71
C ASP A 51 2.86 -2.53 -11.40
N GLU A 52 1.88 -2.02 -10.66
CA GLU A 52 1.39 -2.54 -9.37
C GLU A 52 2.41 -2.52 -8.23
N VAL A 53 3.47 -1.73 -8.37
CA VAL A 53 4.46 -1.53 -7.31
C VAL A 53 4.08 -0.30 -6.50
N LEU A 54 4.17 -0.43 -5.16
CA LEU A 54 4.28 0.72 -4.27
C LEU A 54 5.75 0.97 -3.95
N THR A 55 6.15 2.23 -3.93
CA THR A 55 7.47 2.68 -3.50
C THR A 55 7.33 3.73 -2.43
N MET A 56 8.42 4.04 -1.72
CA MET A 56 8.49 5.33 -1.04
C MET A 56 8.33 6.47 -2.03
N ALA A 57 7.72 7.58 -1.61
CA ALA A 57 7.54 8.78 -2.44
C ALA A 57 8.73 9.78 -2.35
N LEU A 58 9.74 9.48 -1.53
CA LEU A 58 10.91 10.34 -1.37
C LEU A 58 11.62 10.55 -2.71
N GLY A 59 11.81 11.82 -3.08
CA GLY A 59 12.45 12.21 -4.34
C GLY A 59 11.48 12.52 -5.50
N LEU A 60 10.18 12.26 -5.33
CA LEU A 60 9.18 12.66 -6.33
C LEU A 60 8.90 14.17 -6.29
N PRO A 61 9.01 14.89 -7.42
CA PRO A 61 8.61 16.29 -7.48
C PRO A 61 7.11 16.46 -7.25
N GLU A 62 6.72 17.49 -6.50
CA GLU A 62 5.30 17.79 -6.24
C GLU A 62 4.51 18.14 -7.51
N SER A 63 5.20 18.60 -8.55
CA SER A 63 4.59 18.97 -9.83
C SER A 63 4.10 17.78 -10.65
N VAL A 64 4.45 16.55 -10.27
CA VAL A 64 4.03 15.34 -10.99
C VAL A 64 2.55 15.09 -10.71
N ARG A 65 1.74 15.12 -11.76
CA ARG A 65 0.32 14.83 -11.65
C ARG A 65 0.12 13.35 -11.32
N SER A 66 -0.80 13.09 -10.40
CA SER A 66 -1.30 11.75 -10.09
C SER A 66 -2.83 11.81 -10.01
N GLN A 67 -3.47 10.64 -10.05
CA GLN A 67 -4.88 10.54 -9.70
C GLN A 67 -5.02 10.70 -8.19
N GLU A 68 -6.12 11.31 -7.73
CA GLU A 68 -6.45 11.39 -6.31
C GLU A 68 -7.26 10.16 -5.91
N LEU A 69 -6.85 9.50 -4.83
CA LEU A 69 -7.64 8.46 -4.19
C LEU A 69 -8.60 9.09 -3.18
N SER A 70 -9.65 8.35 -2.82
CA SER A 70 -10.44 8.75 -1.65
C SER A 70 -9.61 8.54 -0.38
N SER A 71 -9.92 9.28 0.68
CA SER A 71 -9.23 9.12 1.98
C SER A 71 -9.34 7.69 2.52
N ASP A 72 -10.46 7.00 2.29
CA ASP A 72 -10.63 5.62 2.72
C ASP A 72 -9.81 4.64 1.86
N ALA A 73 -9.71 4.86 0.55
CA ALA A 73 -8.82 4.06 -0.30
C ALA A 73 -7.36 4.25 0.09
N GLU A 74 -6.95 5.50 0.33
CA GLU A 74 -5.60 5.84 0.78
C GLU A 74 -5.29 5.21 2.13
N ALA A 75 -6.22 5.25 3.09
CA ALA A 75 -6.07 4.62 4.39
C ALA A 75 -5.90 3.09 4.28
N LEU A 76 -6.76 2.41 3.51
CA LEU A 76 -6.66 0.96 3.31
C LEU A 76 -5.32 0.56 2.67
N ILE A 77 -4.86 1.30 1.66
CA ILE A 77 -3.57 1.03 1.02
C ILE A 77 -2.42 1.31 1.99
N THR A 78 -2.50 2.40 2.75
CA THR A 78 -1.48 2.79 3.73
C THR A 78 -1.35 1.75 4.84
N ASP A 79 -2.46 1.25 5.39
CA ASP A 79 -2.46 0.23 6.42
C ASP A 79 -1.80 -1.06 5.93
N VAL A 80 -2.10 -1.50 4.71
CA VAL A 80 -1.46 -2.70 4.15
C VAL A 80 0.03 -2.44 3.88
N TRP A 81 0.37 -1.32 3.25
CA TRP A 81 1.75 -0.99 2.89
C TRP A 81 2.68 -0.78 4.09
N ALA A 82 2.16 -0.21 5.17
CA ALA A 82 2.91 0.01 6.40
C ALA A 82 2.97 -1.24 7.30
N SER A 83 2.28 -2.31 6.92
CA SER A 83 2.31 -3.59 7.63
C SER A 83 3.42 -4.51 7.10
N GLU A 84 3.62 -5.63 7.77
CA GLU A 84 4.47 -6.73 7.31
C GLU A 84 3.88 -7.49 6.10
N SER A 85 2.71 -7.09 5.61
CA SER A 85 2.12 -7.61 4.38
C SER A 85 2.79 -6.98 3.17
N LEU A 86 3.36 -7.82 2.29
CA LEU A 86 4.02 -7.35 1.07
C LEU A 86 3.05 -6.70 0.07
N ALA A 87 1.79 -7.15 0.05
CA ALA A 87 0.69 -6.64 -0.78
C ALA A 87 -0.64 -7.21 -0.30
N PRO A 88 -1.78 -6.54 -0.55
CA PRO A 88 -3.09 -7.08 -0.20
C PRO A 88 -3.42 -8.27 -1.09
N THR A 89 -4.05 -9.29 -0.52
CA THR A 89 -4.51 -10.47 -1.27
C THR A 89 -5.45 -10.09 -2.42
N CYS A 90 -6.26 -9.03 -2.27
CA CYS A 90 -7.13 -8.53 -3.33
C CYS A 90 -6.43 -7.64 -4.40
N GLY A 91 -5.16 -7.27 -4.19
CA GLY A 91 -4.40 -6.37 -5.06
C GLY A 91 -4.75 -4.89 -4.89
N TRP A 92 -3.79 -4.01 -5.21
CA TRP A 92 -3.95 -2.55 -5.06
C TRP A 92 -5.08 -1.99 -5.92
N GLN A 93 -5.22 -2.50 -7.15
CA GLN A 93 -6.32 -2.13 -8.06
C GLN A 93 -7.72 -2.36 -7.48
N ALA A 94 -7.88 -3.29 -6.53
CA ALA A 94 -9.16 -3.56 -5.89
C ALA A 94 -9.49 -2.56 -4.77
N LEU A 95 -8.48 -1.85 -4.25
CA LEU A 95 -8.59 -0.83 -3.19
C LEU A 95 -8.70 0.58 -3.77
N ALA A 96 -7.98 0.88 -4.85
CA ALA A 96 -7.99 2.19 -5.50
C ALA A 96 -9.38 2.76 -5.85
N PRO A 97 -10.35 1.98 -6.38
CA PRO A 97 -11.67 2.49 -6.71
C PRO A 97 -12.58 2.64 -5.48
N VAL A 98 -12.13 2.34 -4.26
CA VAL A 98 -12.93 2.59 -3.06
C VAL A 98 -13.17 4.09 -2.94
N ARG A 99 -14.44 4.47 -2.87
CA ARG A 99 -14.87 5.85 -2.64
C ARG A 99 -15.03 6.14 -1.16
N ARG A 100 -15.61 5.19 -0.42
CA ARG A 100 -15.73 5.24 1.04
C ARG A 100 -16.08 3.88 1.64
N ILE A 101 -15.73 3.69 2.91
CA ILE A 101 -16.21 2.60 3.74
C ILE A 101 -17.61 2.98 4.25
N VAL A 102 -18.61 2.22 3.85
CA VAL A 102 -20.01 2.43 4.26
C VAL A 102 -20.29 1.79 5.61
N ARG A 103 -19.68 0.62 5.87
CA ARG A 103 -19.87 -0.14 7.11
C ARG A 103 -18.65 -1.01 7.40
N GLN A 104 -18.32 -1.11 8.67
CA GLN A 104 -17.30 -2.00 9.23
C GLN A 104 -17.97 -2.87 10.30
N GLU A 105 -17.89 -4.19 10.13
CA GLU A 105 -18.49 -5.17 11.04
C GLU A 105 -17.41 -6.10 11.59
N PRO A 106 -17.18 -6.16 12.92
CA PRO A 106 -16.27 -7.14 13.48
C PRO A 106 -16.87 -8.54 13.33
N LEU A 107 -16.09 -9.46 12.75
CA LEU A 107 -16.46 -10.86 12.59
C LEU A 107 -15.91 -11.72 13.73
N SER A 108 -14.66 -11.50 14.09
CA SER A 108 -14.00 -12.19 15.19
C SER A 108 -12.86 -11.38 15.75
N MET A 109 -12.58 -11.60 17.04
CA MET A 109 -11.39 -11.14 17.71
C MET A 109 -10.84 -12.30 18.53
N SER A 110 -9.60 -12.69 18.26
CA SER A 110 -8.90 -13.70 19.06
C SER A 110 -7.71 -13.04 19.77
N ARG A 111 -7.42 -13.56 20.97
CA ARG A 111 -6.22 -13.20 21.73
C ARG A 111 -5.36 -14.45 21.80
N LEU A 112 -4.17 -14.41 21.22
CA LEU A 112 -3.23 -15.53 21.31
C LEU A 112 -2.58 -15.51 22.69
N LEU A 113 -2.67 -16.64 23.39
CA LEU A 113 -2.48 -16.75 24.84
C LEU A 113 -1.04 -16.50 25.34
N SER A 114 -0.03 -16.49 24.46
CA SER A 114 1.37 -16.36 24.90
C SER A 114 1.91 -14.92 24.92
N ASP A 115 1.45 -14.01 24.06
CA ASP A 115 2.24 -12.78 23.77
C ASP A 115 1.41 -11.49 23.58
N TYR A 116 0.20 -11.39 24.13
CA TYR A 116 -0.70 -10.23 23.91
C TYR A 116 -0.99 -9.91 22.44
N GLN A 117 -0.80 -10.89 21.55
CA GLN A 117 -1.11 -10.72 20.14
C GLN A 117 -2.63 -10.76 19.95
N ILE A 118 -3.16 -9.72 19.33
CA ILE A 118 -4.56 -9.56 18.96
C ILE A 118 -4.66 -9.80 17.46
N GLU A 119 -5.59 -10.68 17.09
CA GLU A 119 -6.04 -10.80 15.71
C GLU A 119 -7.50 -10.33 15.64
N THR A 120 -7.78 -9.41 14.73
CA THR A 120 -9.13 -8.95 14.40
C THR A 120 -9.45 -9.24 12.95
N ARG A 121 -10.68 -9.69 12.72
CA ARG A 121 -11.23 -9.88 11.37
C ARG A 121 -12.48 -9.05 11.24
N GLU A 122 -12.53 -8.27 10.19
CA GLU A 122 -13.62 -7.33 9.95
C GLU A 122 -14.14 -7.47 8.54
N ARG A 123 -15.44 -7.30 8.38
CA ARG A 123 -16.09 -7.17 7.09
C ARG A 123 -16.27 -5.70 6.78
N LEU A 124 -15.68 -5.26 5.69
CA LEU A 124 -15.84 -3.92 5.14
C LEU A 124 -16.88 -3.96 4.02
N THR A 125 -17.94 -3.16 4.14
CA THR A 125 -18.81 -2.82 3.02
C THR A 125 -18.35 -1.48 2.48
N VAL A 126 -17.86 -1.47 1.25
CA VAL A 126 -17.31 -0.28 0.58
C VAL A 126 -18.21 0.16 -0.55
N GLU A 127 -18.33 1.47 -0.75
CA GLU A 127 -18.88 2.06 -1.97
C GLU A 127 -17.72 2.32 -2.92
N LEU A 128 -17.81 1.83 -4.16
CA LEU A 128 -16.84 2.10 -5.20
C LEU A 128 -17.13 3.43 -5.90
N GLN A 129 -16.16 3.98 -6.64
CA GLN A 129 -16.33 5.19 -7.45
C GLN A 129 -17.47 5.07 -8.48
N THR A 130 -17.82 3.84 -8.89
CA THR A 130 -18.97 3.55 -9.77
C THR A 130 -20.32 3.70 -9.06
N GLY A 131 -20.34 3.83 -7.73
CA GLY A 131 -21.54 3.79 -6.89
C GLY A 131 -21.97 2.37 -6.48
N GLU A 132 -21.29 1.34 -6.97
CA GLU A 132 -21.54 -0.05 -6.58
C GLU A 132 -21.07 -0.31 -5.15
N LEU A 133 -21.81 -1.13 -4.42
CA LEU A 133 -21.38 -1.66 -3.13
C LEU A 133 -20.61 -2.96 -3.32
N SER A 134 -19.47 -3.07 -2.65
CA SER A 134 -18.66 -4.28 -2.65
C SER A 134 -18.26 -4.67 -1.23
N VAL A 135 -17.94 -5.95 -1.03
CA VAL A 135 -17.48 -6.46 0.27
C VAL A 135 -15.99 -6.75 0.18
N ARG A 136 -15.27 -6.38 1.23
CA ARG A 136 -13.89 -6.78 1.50
C ARG A 136 -13.80 -7.32 2.91
N TYR A 137 -12.77 -8.12 3.18
CA TYR A 137 -12.44 -8.56 4.52
C TYR A 137 -11.08 -8.01 4.88
N GLN A 138 -10.98 -7.44 6.08
CA GLN A 138 -9.74 -6.93 6.62
C GLN A 138 -9.29 -7.85 7.75
N LEU A 139 -8.03 -8.30 7.67
CA LEU A 139 -7.34 -9.02 8.72
C LEU A 139 -6.32 -8.06 9.33
N TRP A 140 -6.33 -7.96 10.65
CA TRP A 140 -5.32 -7.27 11.43
C TRP A 140 -4.73 -8.24 12.45
N GLN A 141 -3.41 -8.28 12.53
CA GLN A 141 -2.71 -9.09 13.50
C GLN A 141 -1.55 -8.28 14.08
N SER A 142 -1.54 -8.07 15.39
CA SER A 142 -0.37 -7.48 16.05
C SER A 142 0.79 -8.48 16.11
N LEU A 143 2.00 -8.03 15.80
CA LEU A 143 3.23 -8.81 15.86
C LEU A 143 4.19 -8.17 16.88
N PRO A 144 5.25 -8.86 17.33
CA PRO A 144 6.17 -8.31 18.33
C PRO A 144 6.84 -7.00 17.88
N ASP A 145 7.19 -6.90 16.59
CA ASP A 145 7.92 -5.76 16.01
C ASP A 145 7.08 -4.95 15.01
N GLY A 146 5.75 -5.10 15.03
CA GLY A 146 4.88 -4.42 14.07
C GLY A 146 3.47 -5.00 14.01
N TYR A 147 2.92 -5.05 12.82
CA TYR A 147 1.60 -5.63 12.57
C TYR A 147 1.51 -6.17 11.15
N LEU A 148 0.58 -7.09 10.94
CA LEU A 148 0.14 -7.53 9.62
C LEU A 148 -1.25 -6.96 9.37
N CYS A 149 -1.44 -6.37 8.19
CA CYS A 149 -2.73 -5.98 7.67
C CYS A 149 -2.89 -6.59 6.27
N ASP A 150 -3.95 -7.38 6.08
CA ASP A 150 -4.31 -7.89 4.76
C ASP A 150 -5.77 -7.54 4.43
N ILE A 151 -6.03 -7.36 3.14
CA ILE A 151 -7.36 -7.11 2.61
C ILE A 151 -7.64 -8.09 1.47
N SER A 152 -8.76 -8.81 1.58
CA SER A 152 -9.16 -9.86 0.65
C SER A 152 -10.62 -9.72 0.19
N PHE A 153 -10.97 -10.40 -0.91
CA PHE A 153 -12.36 -10.57 -1.33
C PHE A 153 -13.07 -11.68 -0.54
N ASP A 154 -12.32 -12.71 -0.17
CA ASP A 154 -12.82 -13.87 0.55
C ASP A 154 -12.54 -13.75 2.05
N LEU A 155 -13.41 -14.34 2.86
CA LEU A 155 -13.21 -14.41 4.30
C LEU A 155 -11.88 -15.14 4.59
N PRO A 156 -10.92 -14.54 5.32
CA PRO A 156 -9.66 -15.19 5.65
C PRO A 156 -9.91 -16.52 6.36
N ALA A 157 -9.20 -17.58 5.97
CA ALA A 157 -9.33 -18.89 6.60
C ALA A 157 -9.03 -18.79 8.10
N THR A 158 -9.80 -19.49 8.94
CA THR A 158 -9.44 -19.71 10.35
C THR A 158 -8.49 -20.89 10.40
N ASP A 159 -7.22 -20.66 10.73
CA ASP A 159 -6.37 -21.76 11.18
C ASP A 159 -7.03 -22.33 12.45
N SER A 160 -7.50 -23.57 12.32
CA SER A 160 -8.27 -24.31 13.32
C SER A 160 -7.36 -25.16 14.19
#